data_AF-A0A0W0TKJ6-F1
#
_entry.id   AF-A0A0W0TKJ6-F1
#
_cell.length_a   1.000
_cell.length_b   1.000
_cell.length_c   1.000
_cell.angle_alpha   90.00
_cell.angle_beta   90.00
_cell.angle_gamma   90.00
#
_symmetry.space_group_name_H-M   'P 1'
#
loop_
_entity.id
_entity.type
_entity.pdbx_description
1 polymer ?
#
loop_
_entity_poly.entity_id
_entity_poly.type
_entity_poly.pdbx_seq_one_letter_code
_entity_poly.pdbx_strand_id
1 'polypeptide(L)'
;MYPWHENRVVVIGDAAHGMSPQLGQGANLGLIDASVLAQCLAQGDVPQALAHYSSARRPQLRFYQSASRFVTPWFQSSHPLMGRLRDAFHGPFCKTPLLKRQMLLTLACMKTGYFSSTPLHTFPPLD
;
A
#
# COMPACT_ATOMS: atom_id res chain seq x y z
N MET A 1 6.98 10.53 7.76
CA MET A 1 5.60 10.03 7.93
C MET A 1 5.28 10.17 9.40
N TYR A 2 4.35 11.07 9.71
CA TYR A 2 3.88 11.35 11.06
C TYR A 2 3.00 10.18 11.55
N PRO A 3 2.81 10.00 12.87
CA PRO A 3 1.77 9.12 13.38
C PRO A 3 0.39 9.58 12.85
N TRP A 4 -0.49 8.64 12.48
CA TRP A 4 -1.87 8.95 12.04
C TRP A 4 -2.86 9.04 13.19
N HIS A 5 -2.37 9.19 14.41
CA HIS A 5 -3.18 9.23 15.60
C HIS A 5 -2.70 10.32 16.55
N GLU A 6 -3.63 10.80 17.35
CA GLU A 6 -3.37 11.69 18.47
C GLU A 6 -4.42 11.43 19.55
N ASN A 7 -3.96 11.20 20.79
CA ASN A 7 -4.81 10.83 21.92
C ASN A 7 -5.71 9.60 21.62
N ARG A 8 -7.01 9.83 21.43
CA ARG A 8 -8.03 8.81 21.12
C ARG A 8 -8.61 8.96 19.72
N VAL A 9 -7.95 9.73 18.86
CA VAL A 9 -8.36 9.99 17.47
C VAL A 9 -7.35 9.35 16.53
N VAL A 10 -7.84 8.71 15.48
CA VAL A 10 -7.02 8.12 14.42
C VAL A 10 -7.62 8.44 13.07
N VAL A 11 -6.77 8.70 12.08
CA VAL A 11 -7.14 8.91 10.69
C VAL A 11 -6.76 7.64 9.91
N ILE A 12 -7.66 7.17 9.05
CA ILE A 12 -7.48 5.98 8.21
C ILE A 12 -7.87 6.25 6.76
N GLY A 13 -7.49 5.35 5.85
CA GLY A 13 -7.85 5.44 4.43
C GLY A 13 -7.21 6.65 3.73
N ASP A 14 -7.85 7.14 2.67
CA ASP A 14 -7.30 8.21 1.84
C ASP A 14 -7.04 9.51 2.62
N ALA A 15 -7.83 9.77 3.69
CA ALA A 15 -7.59 10.89 4.60
C ALA A 15 -6.23 10.80 5.33
N ALA A 16 -5.74 9.58 5.60
CA ALA A 16 -4.49 9.34 6.29
C ALA A 16 -3.28 9.28 5.35
N HIS A 17 -3.47 8.77 4.13
CA HIS A 17 -2.35 8.42 3.24
C HIS A 17 -2.61 8.61 1.75
N GLY A 18 -3.43 9.59 1.37
CA GLY A 18 -3.73 9.97 -0.02
C GLY A 18 -2.55 9.83 -0.99
N MET A 19 -2.79 9.08 -2.07
CA MET A 19 -1.79 8.73 -3.07
C MET A 19 -2.36 8.86 -4.47
N SER A 20 -1.48 8.96 -5.47
CA SER A 20 -1.93 8.99 -6.87
C SER A 20 -2.68 7.69 -7.22
N PRO A 21 -3.77 7.77 -8.01
CA PRO A 21 -4.65 6.64 -8.29
C PRO A 21 -4.00 5.57 -9.18
N GLN A 22 -2.76 5.79 -9.66
CA GLN A 22 -2.05 4.90 -10.59
C GLN A 22 -2.02 3.41 -10.19
N LEU A 23 -2.05 3.08 -8.90
CA LEU A 23 -2.05 1.70 -8.42
C LEU A 23 -3.47 1.17 -8.11
N GLY A 24 -4.47 2.05 -7.99
CA GLY A 24 -5.85 1.69 -7.64
C GLY A 24 -6.03 1.07 -6.25
N GLN A 25 -5.16 1.40 -5.28
CA GLN A 25 -5.12 0.71 -3.97
C GLN A 25 -5.73 1.48 -2.79
N GLY A 26 -6.27 2.69 -2.99
CA GLY A 26 -6.80 3.52 -1.89
C GLY A 26 -7.85 2.78 -1.05
N ALA A 27 -8.89 2.24 -1.71
CA ALA A 27 -9.94 1.47 -1.06
C ALA A 27 -9.41 0.23 -0.33
N ASN A 28 -8.54 -0.56 -0.97
CA ASN A 28 -7.95 -1.76 -0.37
C ASN A 28 -7.12 -1.41 0.88
N LEU A 29 -6.32 -0.35 0.80
CA LEU A 29 -5.50 0.09 1.93
C LEU A 29 -6.36 0.63 3.08
N GLY A 30 -7.48 1.30 2.80
CA GLY A 30 -8.47 1.69 3.80
C GLY A 30 -9.12 0.49 4.50
N LEU A 31 -9.47 -0.57 3.77
CA LEU A 31 -9.99 -1.82 4.36
C LEU A 31 -8.96 -2.49 5.27
N ILE A 32 -7.69 -2.53 4.84
CA ILE A 32 -6.63 -3.11 5.68
C ILE A 32 -6.37 -2.23 6.89
N ASP A 33 -6.44 -0.90 6.78
CA ASP A 33 -6.34 -0.01 7.94
C ASP A 33 -7.42 -0.35 8.96
N ALA A 34 -8.68 -0.49 8.54
CA ALA A 34 -9.78 -0.86 9.42
C ALA A 34 -9.54 -2.23 10.10
N SER A 35 -9.08 -3.23 9.33
CA SER A 35 -8.77 -4.56 9.86
C SER A 35 -7.66 -4.52 10.91
N VAL A 36 -6.53 -3.86 10.62
CA VAL A 36 -5.39 -3.75 11.54
C VAL A 36 -5.77 -2.92 12.77
N LEU A 37 -6.53 -1.83 12.58
CA LEU A 37 -7.01 -1.01 13.68
C LEU A 37 -7.90 -1.82 14.62
N ALA A 38 -8.84 -2.61 14.09
CA ALA A 38 -9.70 -3.49 14.89
C ALA A 38 -8.89 -4.49 15.70
N GLN A 39 -7.88 -5.13 15.09
CA GLN A 39 -6.98 -6.06 15.78
C GLN A 39 -6.18 -5.37 16.89
N CYS A 40 -5.64 -4.18 16.65
CA CYS A 40 -4.91 -3.43 17.67
C CYS A 40 -5.81 -3.01 18.85
N LEU A 41 -7.04 -2.55 18.56
CA LEU A 41 -8.01 -2.15 19.58
C LEU A 41 -8.49 -3.34 20.43
N ALA A 42 -8.54 -4.54 19.86
CA ALA A 42 -8.88 -5.75 20.60
C ALA A 42 -7.82 -6.17 21.64
N GLN A 43 -6.59 -5.65 21.54
CA GLN A 43 -5.45 -6.07 22.37
C GLN A 43 -5.19 -5.19 23.60
N GLY A 44 -5.89 -4.07 23.79
CA GLY A 44 -5.68 -3.26 25.00
C GLY A 44 -6.15 -1.80 24.91
N ASP A 45 -5.48 -0.94 25.68
CA ASP A 45 -5.83 0.47 25.84
C ASP A 45 -5.68 1.27 24.53
N VAL A 46 -6.57 2.25 24.34
CA VAL A 46 -6.75 2.95 23.05
C VAL A 46 -5.48 3.68 22.59
N PRO A 47 -4.82 4.54 23.40
CA PRO A 47 -3.57 5.19 23.00
C PRO A 47 -2.48 4.21 22.55
N GLN A 48 -2.30 3.10 23.28
CA GLN A 48 -1.32 2.08 22.93
C GLN A 48 -1.70 1.36 21.63
N ALA A 49 -2.97 0.99 21.48
CA ALA A 49 -3.49 0.38 20.25
C ALA A 49 -3.29 1.27 19.03
N LEU A 50 -3.52 2.58 19.14
CA LEU A 50 -3.33 3.53 18.04
C LEU A 50 -1.84 3.72 17.67
N ALA A 51 -0.96 3.67 18.66
CA ALA A 51 0.49 3.66 18.44
C ALA A 51 0.94 2.38 17.73
N HIS A 52 0.44 1.22 18.14
CA HIS A 52 0.71 -0.07 17.48
C HIS A 52 0.19 -0.08 16.05
N TYR A 53 -1.05 0.37 15.81
CA TYR A 53 -1.61 0.55 14.48
C TYR A 53 -0.68 1.41 13.60
N SER A 54 -0.27 2.58 14.09
CA SER A 54 0.59 3.49 13.33
C SER A 54 1.98 2.91 13.05
N SER A 55 2.52 2.11 13.96
CA SER A 55 3.78 1.40 13.72
C SER A 55 3.61 0.30 12.65
N ALA A 56 2.57 -0.51 12.77
CA ALA A 56 2.29 -1.65 11.90
C ALA A 56 2.02 -1.25 10.44
N ARG A 57 1.28 -0.15 10.22
CA ARG A 57 0.92 0.30 8.86
C ARG A 57 2.06 1.01 8.11
N ARG A 58 3.05 1.55 8.83
CA ARG A 58 4.07 2.44 8.26
C ARG A 58 4.93 1.85 7.15
N PRO A 59 5.41 0.60 7.22
CA PRO A 59 6.18 0.02 6.11
C PRO A 59 5.33 -0.09 4.83
N GLN A 60 4.12 -0.62 4.96
CA GLN A 60 3.19 -0.80 3.85
C GLN A 60 2.84 0.54 3.19
N LEU A 61 2.36 1.52 3.95
CA LEU A 61 1.96 2.81 3.40
C LEU A 61 3.12 3.55 2.72
N ARG A 62 4.34 3.47 3.29
CA ARG A 62 5.53 4.03 2.65
C ARG A 62 5.82 3.41 1.29
N PHE A 63 5.68 2.09 1.17
CA PHE A 63 5.87 1.40 -0.11
C PHE A 63 4.85 1.88 -1.15
N TYR A 64 3.55 1.86 -0.83
CA TYR A 64 2.50 2.24 -1.78
C TYR A 64 2.59 3.70 -2.22
N GLN A 65 2.89 4.63 -1.30
CA GLN A 65 3.11 6.03 -1.64
C GLN A 65 4.35 6.21 -2.53
N SER A 66 5.45 5.50 -2.22
CA SER A 66 6.68 5.57 -3.03
C SER A 66 6.47 4.98 -4.43
N ALA A 67 5.83 3.82 -4.52
CA ALA A 67 5.53 3.16 -5.78
C ALA A 67 4.58 4.01 -6.63
N SER A 68 3.53 4.57 -6.03
CA SER A 68 2.59 5.48 -6.69
C SER A 68 3.29 6.70 -7.28
N ARG A 69 4.19 7.34 -6.51
CA ARG A 69 4.99 8.48 -6.99
C ARG A 69 5.92 8.10 -8.16
N PHE A 70 6.56 6.93 -8.09
CA PHE A 70 7.46 6.48 -9.16
C PHE A 70 6.73 6.12 -10.45
N VAL A 71 5.55 5.52 -10.32
CA VAL A 71 4.74 5.05 -11.45
C VAL A 71 3.96 6.19 -12.11
N THR A 72 3.70 7.29 -11.38
CA THR A 72 2.94 8.43 -11.90
C THR A 72 3.55 9.03 -13.18
N PRO A 73 4.83 9.41 -13.24
CA PRO A 73 5.46 9.92 -14.46
C PRO A 73 5.39 8.92 -15.62
N TRP A 74 5.55 7.62 -15.36
CA TRP A 74 5.53 6.59 -16.41
C TRP A 74 4.19 6.54 -17.16
N PHE A 75 3.09 6.80 -16.47
CA PHE A 75 1.75 6.78 -17.07
C PHE A 75 1.21 8.17 -17.47
N GLN A 76 1.64 9.25 -16.82
CA GLN A 76 1.14 10.62 -17.07
C GLN A 76 2.08 11.51 -17.89
N SER A 77 3.27 11.04 -18.28
CA SER A 77 4.17 11.84 -19.12
C SER A 77 3.59 12.10 -20.51
N SER A 78 3.56 13.37 -20.93
CA SER A 78 3.19 13.80 -22.29
C SER A 78 4.37 13.75 -23.28
N HIS A 79 5.55 13.31 -22.84
CA HIS A 79 6.76 13.30 -23.67
C HIS A 79 6.76 12.12 -24.68
N PRO A 80 6.89 12.37 -26.00
CA PRO A 80 6.78 11.33 -27.04
C PRO A 80 7.76 10.16 -26.89
N LEU A 81 8.99 10.43 -26.44
CA LEU A 81 10.00 9.40 -26.20
C LEU A 81 9.59 8.44 -25.06
N MET A 82 9.00 8.96 -23.98
CA MET A 82 8.55 8.13 -22.86
C MET A 82 7.37 7.25 -23.27
N GLY A 83 6.47 7.74 -24.13
CA GLY A 83 5.41 6.92 -24.71
C GLY A 83 5.95 5.74 -25.52
N ARG A 84 6.93 5.97 -26.40
CA ARG A 84 7.56 4.90 -27.20
C ARG A 84 8.30 3.88 -26.34
N LEU A 85 9.07 4.34 -25.34
CA LEU A 85 9.74 3.44 -24.40
C LEU A 85 8.72 2.62 -23.62
N ARG A 86 7.66 3.26 -23.09
CA ARG A 86 6.59 2.56 -22.39
C ARG A 86 6.00 1.46 -23.25
N ASP A 87 5.59 1.78 -24.48
CA ASP A 87 4.92 0.81 -25.34
C ASP A 87 5.83 -0.37 -25.73
N ALA A 88 7.14 -0.12 -25.90
CA ALA A 88 8.13 -1.16 -26.17
C ALA A 88 8.42 -2.07 -24.97
N PHE A 89 8.53 -1.51 -23.76
CA PHE A 89 8.92 -2.26 -22.56
C PHE A 89 7.74 -2.87 -21.78
N HIS A 90 6.54 -2.29 -21.85
CA HIS A 90 5.38 -2.71 -21.05
C HIS A 90 4.95 -4.14 -21.37
N GLY A 91 4.92 -4.53 -22.65
CA GLY A 91 4.54 -5.88 -23.07
C GLY A 91 5.46 -6.98 -22.50
N PRO A 92 6.78 -6.92 -22.73
CA PRO A 92 7.74 -7.84 -22.13
C PRO A 92 7.74 -7.84 -20.60
N PHE A 93 7.62 -6.66 -19.97
CA PHE A 93 7.57 -6.49 -18.52
C PHE A 93 6.43 -7.30 -17.89
N CYS A 94 5.23 -7.25 -18.47
CA CYS A 94 4.07 -8.00 -17.98
C CYS A 94 4.18 -9.52 -18.14
N LYS A 95 5.08 -10.01 -19.00
CA LYS A 95 5.28 -11.44 -19.26
C LYS A 95 6.39 -12.07 -18.41
N THR A 96 7.23 -11.26 -17.77
CA THR A 96 8.29 -11.78 -16.89
C THR A 96 7.70 -12.34 -15.59
N PRO A 97 7.91 -13.63 -15.25
CA PRO A 97 7.27 -14.27 -14.09
C PRO A 97 7.56 -13.58 -12.75
N LEU A 98 8.79 -13.10 -12.58
CA LEU A 98 9.20 -12.38 -11.37
C LEU A 98 8.44 -11.08 -11.20
N LEU A 99 8.34 -10.27 -12.27
CA LEU A 99 7.63 -8.99 -12.26
C LEU A 99 6.14 -9.20 -12.05
N LYS A 100 5.55 -10.20 -12.73
CA LYS A 100 4.14 -10.59 -12.53
C LYS A 100 3.87 -10.95 -11.07
N ARG A 101 4.77 -11.70 -10.40
CA ARG A 101 4.65 -11.99 -8.97
C ARG A 101 4.68 -10.71 -8.11
N GLN A 102 5.57 -9.78 -8.39
CA GLN A 102 5.61 -8.50 -7.65
C GLN A 102 4.34 -7.68 -7.85
N MET A 103 3.80 -7.63 -9.08
CA MET A 103 2.53 -6.97 -9.37
C MET A 103 1.37 -7.61 -8.61
N LEU A 104 1.28 -8.96 -8.60
CA LEU A 104 0.24 -9.68 -7.86
C LEU A 104 0.31 -9.41 -6.35
N LEU A 105 1.50 -9.45 -5.75
CA LEU A 105 1.66 -9.11 -4.33
C LEU A 105 1.28 -7.65 -4.03
N THR A 106 1.53 -6.76 -4.98
CA THR A 106 1.15 -5.34 -4.87
C THR A 106 -0.37 -5.18 -4.94
N LEU A 107 -1.03 -5.87 -5.89
CA LEU A 107 -2.49 -5.88 -6.06
C LEU A 107 -3.21 -6.53 -4.87
N ALA A 108 -2.67 -7.62 -4.33
CA ALA A 108 -3.18 -8.31 -3.16
C ALA A 108 -2.91 -7.55 -1.85
N CYS A 109 -2.33 -6.35 -1.91
CA CYS A 109 -1.97 -5.55 -0.75
C CYS A 109 -1.06 -6.28 0.27
N MET A 110 -0.18 -7.14 -0.22
CA MET A 110 0.74 -7.91 0.62
C MET A 110 2.10 -7.23 0.78
N LYS A 111 2.37 -6.16 0.03
CA LYS A 111 3.67 -5.51 0.01
C LYS A 111 3.90 -4.61 1.22
N THR A 112 5.02 -4.83 1.93
CA THR A 112 5.50 -3.97 3.01
C THR A 112 6.76 -3.18 2.64
N GLY A 113 7.32 -3.47 1.46
CA GLY A 113 8.53 -2.86 0.90
C GLY A 113 8.85 -3.43 -0.48
N TYR A 114 9.85 -2.88 -1.16
CA TYR A 114 10.22 -3.35 -2.51
C TYR A 114 10.64 -4.83 -2.52
N PHE A 115 11.28 -5.30 -1.45
CA PHE A 115 11.76 -6.67 -1.32
C PHE A 115 11.08 -7.47 -0.20
N SER A 116 10.09 -6.88 0.49
CA SER A 116 9.37 -7.51 1.60
C SER A 116 7.87 -7.58 1.35
N SER A 117 7.25 -8.66 1.85
CA SER A 117 5.80 -8.86 1.80
C SER A 117 5.31 -9.62 3.01
N THR A 118 4.12 -9.29 3.48
CA THR A 118 3.41 -10.05 4.52
C THR A 118 2.82 -11.33 3.93
N PRO A 119 2.89 -12.48 4.60
CA PRO A 119 2.25 -13.71 4.15
C PRO A 119 0.71 -13.62 4.10
N LEU A 120 0.05 -14.51 3.36
CA LEU A 120 -1.42 -14.56 3.27
C LEU A 120 -2.09 -14.97 4.59
N HIS A 121 -1.43 -15.83 5.39
CA HIS A 121 -2.00 -16.41 6.62
C HIS A 121 -1.99 -15.46 7.83
N THR A 122 -1.52 -14.22 7.66
CA THR A 122 -1.43 -13.25 8.75
C THR A 122 -2.74 -12.49 8.98
N PHE A 123 -3.72 -12.63 8.09
CA PHE A 123 -5.07 -12.14 8.29
C PHE A 123 -5.90 -13.23 8.98
N PRO A 124 -6.53 -12.95 10.13
CA PRO A 124 -7.40 -13.91 10.78
C PRO A 124 -8.56 -14.28 9.83
N PRO A 125 -9.04 -15.53 9.86
CA PRO A 125 -10.22 -15.92 9.08
C PRO A 125 -11.40 -15.02 9.44
N LEU A 126 -12.22 -14.70 8.43
CA LEU A 126 -13.49 -14.02 8.63
C LEU A 126 -14.48 -15.05 9.18
N ASP A 127 -14.46 -15.21 10.50
CA ASP A 127 -15.43 -16.03 11.24
C ASP A 127 -16.74 -15.25 11.44
#